data_AF-A0A3S0U053-F1
#
_entry.id   AF-A0A3S0U053-F1
#
_cell.length_a   1.000
_cell.length_b   1.000
_cell.length_c   1.000
_cell.angle_alpha   90.00
_cell.angle_beta   90.00
_cell.angle_gamma   90.00
#
_symmetry.space_group_name_H-M   'P 1'
#
loop_
_entity.id
_entity.type
_entity.pdbx_description
1 polymer ?
#
loop_
_entity_poly.entity_id
_entity_poly.type
_entity_poly.pdbx_seq_one_letter_code
_entity_poly.pdbx_strand_id
1 'polypeptide(L)'
;MNEVRKKIIIQELHYWKHSRMLPEQYCDYLLAMYSEGEDTQQQDGKSAGITARMMIPYLSVAIIILLTLFLNYFTQLPYRMQISLSIISILTLLWASFFFSKRFYHYHIPLIGAAFLFLLATVQAVEHFVPGQTIILYLCLLCHSGMWIYTGKRLSIASFSAAGFLGAGVIIYFIVKLYNIF
;
A
#
# COMPACT_ATOMS: atom_id res chain seq x y z
N MET A 1 50.09 10.83 -3.99
CA MET A 1 49.80 11.59 -5.23
C MET A 1 49.37 12.99 -4.80
N ASN A 2 49.52 14.04 -5.62
CA ASN A 2 49.19 15.40 -5.15
C ASN A 2 47.66 15.59 -5.18
N GLU A 3 47.00 15.69 -4.02
CA GLU A 3 45.52 15.80 -3.89
C GLU A 3 44.92 16.95 -4.71
N VAL A 4 45.70 18.02 -4.89
CA VAL A 4 45.33 19.17 -5.73
C VAL A 4 45.18 18.77 -7.20
N ARG A 5 46.05 17.88 -7.71
CA ARG A 5 45.98 17.39 -9.09
C ARG A 5 44.81 16.44 -9.30
N LYS A 6 44.49 15.60 -8.30
CA LYS A 6 43.32 14.70 -8.31
C LYS A 6 42.02 15.50 -8.50
N LYS A 7 41.84 16.57 -7.72
CA LYS A 7 40.65 17.44 -7.80
C LYS A 7 40.51 18.17 -9.15
N ILE A 8 41.62 18.65 -9.73
CA ILE A 8 41.61 19.30 -11.04
C ILE A 8 41.15 18.31 -12.12
N ILE A 9 41.67 17.08 -12.11
CA ILE A 9 41.32 16.03 -13.08
C ILE A 9 39.82 15.68 -12.99
N ILE A 10 39.27 15.54 -11.79
CA ILE A 10 37.84 15.24 -11.58
C ILE A 10 36.96 16.37 -12.11
N GLN A 11 37.34 17.64 -11.89
CA GLN A 11 36.61 18.80 -12.38
C GLN A 11 36.61 18.88 -13.92
N GLU A 12 37.73 18.56 -14.57
CA GLU A 12 37.84 18.50 -16.03
C GLU A 12 37.00 17.36 -16.64
N LEU A 13 37.00 16.18 -16.01
CA LEU A 13 36.15 15.05 -16.40
C LEU A 13 34.65 15.40 -16.35
N HIS A 14 34.20 16.09 -15.31
CA HIS A 14 32.82 16.60 -15.23
C HIS A 14 32.49 17.58 -16.36
N TYR A 15 33.43 18.46 -16.71
CA TYR A 15 33.27 19.40 -17.82
C TYR A 15 33.18 18.67 -19.18
N TRP A 16 33.99 17.63 -19.39
CA TRP A 16 33.95 16.81 -20.61
C TRP A 16 32.68 15.96 -20.72
N LYS A 17 32.14 15.48 -19.59
CA LYS A 17 30.85 14.79 -19.53
C LYS A 17 29.69 15.72 -19.93
N HIS A 18 29.66 16.92 -19.37
CA HIS A 18 28.60 17.90 -19.66
C HIS A 18 28.67 18.41 -21.11
N SER A 19 29.86 18.59 -21.66
CA SER A 19 30.07 19.03 -23.05
C SER A 19 29.99 17.90 -24.08
N ARG A 20 29.77 16.64 -23.66
CA ARG A 20 29.75 15.43 -24.50
C ARG A 20 30.99 15.25 -25.38
N MET A 21 32.15 15.77 -24.95
CA MET A 21 33.42 15.59 -25.68
C MET A 21 33.95 14.16 -25.57
N LEU A 22 33.52 13.40 -24.56
CA LEU A 22 33.85 12.00 -24.35
C LEU A 22 32.56 11.19 -24.16
N PRO A 23 32.49 9.93 -24.66
CA PRO A 23 31.35 9.07 -24.42
C PRO A 23 31.17 8.78 -22.92
N GLU A 24 29.92 8.80 -22.45
CA GLU A 24 29.56 8.77 -21.01
C GLU A 24 30.21 7.60 -20.26
N GLN A 25 30.29 6.42 -20.89
CA GLN A 25 30.88 5.22 -20.29
C GLN A 25 32.36 5.37 -19.92
N TYR A 26 33.14 6.09 -20.72
CA TYR A 26 34.57 6.31 -20.44
C TYR A 26 34.78 7.35 -19.35
N CYS A 27 33.94 8.39 -19.33
CA CYS A 27 33.98 9.38 -18.27
C CYS A 27 33.62 8.75 -16.92
N ASP A 28 32.59 7.90 -16.87
CA ASP A 28 32.17 7.24 -15.65
C ASP A 28 33.24 6.26 -15.12
N TYR A 29 33.93 5.55 -16.02
CA TYR A 29 35.05 4.68 -15.65
C TYR A 29 36.23 5.47 -15.05
N LEU A 30 36.64 6.57 -15.70
CA LEU A 30 37.74 7.43 -15.21
C LEU A 30 37.36 8.11 -13.89
N LEU A 31 36.12 8.57 -13.77
CA LEU A 31 35.63 9.23 -12.56
C LEU A 31 35.54 8.23 -11.40
N ALA A 32 35.13 6.99 -11.64
CA ALA A 32 35.16 5.93 -10.62
C ALA A 32 36.60 5.59 -10.17
N MET A 33 37.56 5.58 -11.09
CA MET A 33 38.96 5.29 -10.77
C MET A 33 39.61 6.44 -9.99
N TYR A 34 39.45 7.68 -10.45
CA TYR A 34 40.08 8.86 -9.84
C TYR A 34 39.35 9.37 -8.62
N SER A 35 38.07 9.06 -8.44
CA SER A 35 37.36 9.38 -7.21
C SER A 35 37.63 8.39 -6.09
N GLU A 36 38.26 7.23 -6.35
CA GLU A 36 38.58 6.20 -5.34
C GLU A 36 37.38 5.83 -4.42
N GLY A 37 36.14 6.05 -4.88
CA GLY A 37 34.92 5.85 -4.11
C GLY A 37 34.46 7.06 -3.26
N GLU A 38 35.16 8.20 -3.27
CA GLU A 38 34.76 9.43 -2.57
C GLU A 38 33.64 10.20 -3.29
N ASP A 39 33.54 10.14 -4.63
CA ASP A 39 32.53 10.92 -5.39
C ASP A 39 31.29 10.12 -5.81
N THR A 40 31.18 8.84 -5.45
CA THR A 40 29.94 8.07 -5.70
C THR A 40 28.79 8.50 -4.79
N GLN A 41 29.01 9.41 -3.85
CA GLN A 41 27.93 9.95 -3.00
C GLN A 41 27.16 11.13 -3.60
N GLN A 42 27.62 11.76 -4.69
CA GLN A 42 27.04 13.07 -5.08
C GLN A 42 26.34 13.14 -6.44
N GLN A 43 26.36 12.08 -7.26
CA GLN A 43 25.53 12.02 -8.48
C GLN A 43 24.69 10.75 -8.67
N ASP A 44 24.84 9.73 -7.81
CA ASP A 44 23.87 8.63 -7.69
C ASP A 44 22.96 8.80 -6.45
N GLY A 45 22.60 10.06 -6.19
CA GLY A 45 21.58 10.48 -5.23
C GLY A 45 20.15 10.13 -5.64
N LYS A 46 19.93 8.96 -6.26
CA LYS A 46 18.66 8.23 -6.13
C LYS A 46 18.73 7.29 -4.92
N SER A 47 19.38 7.72 -3.83
CA SER A 47 18.96 7.21 -2.53
C SER A 47 17.54 7.72 -2.35
N ALA A 48 16.58 6.80 -2.48
CA ALA A 48 15.18 7.00 -2.21
C ALA A 48 15.02 7.30 -0.70
N GLY A 49 15.49 8.46 -0.27
CA GLY A 49 14.95 9.11 0.90
C GLY A 49 13.47 9.23 0.60
N ILE A 50 12.66 8.46 1.30
CA ILE A 50 11.21 8.60 1.33
C ILE A 50 10.98 10.05 1.71
N THR A 51 10.85 10.92 0.69
CA THR A 51 10.69 12.35 0.89
C THR A 51 9.44 12.46 1.73
N ALA A 52 9.47 13.24 2.82
CA ALA A 52 8.35 13.36 3.76
C ALA A 52 7.00 13.57 3.02
N ARG A 53 7.03 14.17 1.83
CA ARG A 53 5.91 14.32 0.89
C ARG A 53 5.22 13.02 0.45
N MET A 54 5.95 11.90 0.32
CA MET A 54 5.39 10.57 0.07
C MET A 54 4.91 9.89 1.35
N MET A 55 5.44 10.23 2.53
CA MET A 55 5.06 9.61 3.80
C MET A 55 3.76 10.19 4.39
N ILE A 56 3.50 11.49 4.17
CA ILE A 56 2.26 12.18 4.60
C ILE A 56 0.97 11.46 4.16
N PRO A 57 0.78 11.06 2.87
CA PRO A 57 -0.43 10.37 2.45
C PRO A 57 -0.56 8.94 3.05
N TYR A 58 0.55 8.29 3.37
CA TYR A 58 0.51 7.00 4.06
C TYR A 58 0.08 7.15 5.51
N LEU A 59 0.62 8.16 6.19
CA LEU A 59 0.27 8.46 7.57
C LEU A 59 -1.20 8.83 7.68
N SER A 60 -1.76 9.60 6.73
CA SER A 60 -3.18 9.94 6.75
C SER A 60 -4.08 8.72 6.56
N VAL A 61 -3.75 7.80 5.64
CA VAL A 61 -4.50 6.54 5.46
C VAL A 61 -4.45 5.69 6.73
N ALA A 62 -3.28 5.55 7.35
CA ALA A 62 -3.13 4.80 8.59
C ALA A 62 -3.93 5.41 9.75
N ILE A 63 -3.90 6.75 9.88
CA ILE A 63 -4.68 7.48 10.88
C ILE A 63 -6.18 7.27 10.65
N ILE A 64 -6.67 7.34 9.40
CA ILE A 64 -8.09 7.11 9.09
C ILE A 64 -8.52 5.72 9.55
N ILE A 65 -7.75 4.68 9.19
CA ILE A 65 -8.06 3.29 9.58
C ILE A 65 -8.06 3.14 11.11
N LEU A 66 -7.02 3.63 11.78
CA LEU A 66 -6.90 3.53 13.24
C LEU A 66 -8.03 4.28 13.95
N LEU A 67 -8.39 5.47 13.45
CA LEU A 67 -9.50 6.26 13.97
C LEU A 67 -10.84 5.53 13.80
N THR A 68 -11.09 4.93 12.64
CA THR A 68 -12.32 4.14 12.41
C THR A 68 -12.39 2.98 13.39
N LEU A 69 -11.29 2.23 13.60
CA LEU A 69 -11.24 1.13 14.56
C LEU A 69 -11.47 1.60 16.00
N PHE A 70 -10.81 2.69 16.40
CA PHE A 70 -10.93 3.27 17.73
C PHE A 70 -12.37 3.72 18.03
N LEU A 71 -13.01 4.40 17.08
CA LEU A 71 -14.39 4.87 17.23
C LEU A 71 -15.39 3.72 17.26
N ASN A 72 -15.07 2.61 16.60
CA ASN A 72 -15.88 1.41 16.60
C ASN A 72 -15.79 0.64 17.93
N TYR A 73 -14.62 0.65 18.58
CA TYR A 73 -14.45 0.09 19.91
C TYR A 73 -15.22 0.87 21.00
N PHE A 74 -15.48 2.16 20.76
CA PHE A 74 -16.28 2.99 21.65
C PHE A 74 -17.77 2.58 21.61
N THR A 75 -18.12 1.55 22.37
CA THR A 75 -19.47 0.99 22.50
C THR A 75 -20.52 1.94 23.08
N GLN A 76 -20.11 3.11 23.58
CA GLN A 76 -21.01 4.17 24.04
C GLN A 76 -21.63 4.99 22.89
N LEU A 77 -21.07 4.91 21.67
CA LEU A 77 -21.65 5.59 20.52
C LEU A 77 -22.84 4.80 19.96
N PRO A 78 -23.90 5.49 19.48
CA PRO A 78 -25.02 4.80 18.86
C PRO A 78 -24.56 4.11 17.57
N TYR A 79 -24.91 2.83 17.42
CA TYR A 79 -24.57 1.98 16.28
C TYR A 79 -24.83 2.63 14.90
N ARG A 80 -25.93 3.39 14.77
CA ARG A 80 -26.25 4.14 13.54
C ARG A 80 -25.14 5.10 13.12
N MET A 81 -24.48 5.76 14.07
CA MET A 81 -23.38 6.68 13.81
C MET A 81 -22.08 5.94 13.49
N GLN A 82 -21.80 4.82 14.16
CA GLN A 82 -20.62 4.00 13.91
C GLN A 82 -20.60 3.44 12.47
N ILE A 83 -21.73 2.93 11.97
CA ILE A 83 -21.82 2.47 10.58
C ILE A 83 -21.66 3.63 9.61
N SER A 84 -22.37 4.74 9.85
CA SER A 84 -22.32 5.88 8.93
C SER A 84 -20.89 6.41 8.80
N LEU A 85 -20.16 6.48 9.91
CA LEU A 85 -18.75 6.85 9.90
C LEU A 85 -17.88 5.82 9.17
N SER A 86 -18.10 4.53 9.40
CA SER A 86 -17.37 3.47 8.71
C SER A 86 -17.57 3.56 7.18
N ILE A 87 -18.80 3.81 6.72
CA ILE A 87 -19.12 4.03 5.30
C ILE A 87 -18.37 5.26 4.76
N ILE A 88 -18.37 6.37 5.50
CA ILE A 88 -17.64 7.59 5.10
C ILE A 88 -16.15 7.32 4.99
N SER A 89 -15.56 6.59 5.94
CA SER A 89 -14.14 6.19 5.93
C SER A 89 -13.80 5.31 4.73
N ILE A 90 -14.67 4.36 4.37
CA ILE A 90 -14.49 3.52 3.18
C ILE A 90 -14.53 4.37 1.91
N LEU A 91 -15.51 5.27 1.78
CA LEU A 91 -15.64 6.16 0.62
C LEU A 91 -14.41 7.07 0.47
N THR A 92 -13.91 7.63 1.58
CA THR A 92 -12.69 8.46 1.55
C THR A 92 -11.46 7.67 1.15
N LEU A 93 -11.31 6.42 1.61
CA LEU A 93 -10.19 5.57 1.19
C LEU A 93 -10.29 5.14 -0.28
N LEU A 94 -11.49 4.87 -0.79
CA LEU A 94 -11.70 4.58 -2.22
C LEU A 94 -11.38 5.80 -3.09
N TRP A 95 -11.82 7.00 -2.68
CA TRP A 95 -11.48 8.24 -3.36
C TRP A 95 -9.97 8.48 -3.32
N ALA A 96 -9.35 8.32 -2.15
CA ALA A 96 -7.91 8.43 -1.98
C ALA A 96 -7.19 7.46 -2.93
N SER A 97 -7.64 6.19 -3.02
CA SER A 97 -7.07 5.21 -3.95
C SER A 97 -7.16 5.66 -5.41
N PHE A 98 -8.29 6.25 -5.84
CA PHE A 98 -8.44 6.77 -7.20
C PHE A 98 -7.56 7.99 -7.47
N PHE A 99 -7.44 8.90 -6.50
CA PHE A 99 -6.60 10.09 -6.61
C PHE A 99 -5.10 9.73 -6.61
N PHE A 100 -4.69 8.80 -5.75
CA PHE A 100 -3.32 8.30 -5.69
C PHE A 100 -2.96 7.51 -6.94
N SER A 101 -3.88 6.72 -7.52
CA SER A 101 -3.65 6.00 -8.79
C SER A 101 -3.20 6.92 -9.94
N LYS A 102 -3.69 8.16 -10.00
CA LYS A 102 -3.27 9.14 -11.02
C LYS A 102 -1.89 9.77 -10.78
N ARG A 103 -1.38 9.76 -9.55
CA ARG A 103 -0.20 10.57 -9.16
C ARG A 103 0.95 9.76 -8.58
N PHE A 104 0.70 8.57 -8.04
CA PHE A 104 1.67 7.73 -7.34
C PHE A 104 1.45 6.25 -7.69
N TYR A 105 2.56 5.52 -7.82
CA TYR A 105 2.55 4.10 -8.23
C TYR A 105 1.94 3.15 -7.17
N HIS A 106 1.75 3.61 -5.92
CA HIS A 106 1.40 2.74 -4.79
C HIS A 106 -0.06 2.89 -4.29
N TYR A 107 -1.03 2.69 -5.19
CA TYR A 107 -2.47 2.75 -4.86
C TYR A 107 -2.99 1.56 -4.04
N HIS A 108 -2.16 0.52 -3.86
CA HIS A 108 -2.58 -0.75 -3.23
C HIS A 108 -2.97 -0.62 -1.75
N ILE A 109 -2.29 0.24 -0.99
CA ILE A 109 -2.46 0.33 0.47
C ILE A 109 -3.82 0.93 0.88
N PRO A 110 -4.27 2.09 0.37
CA PRO A 110 -5.61 2.61 0.70
C PRO A 110 -6.72 1.67 0.22
N LEU A 111 -6.51 0.95 -0.89
CA LEU A 111 -7.46 -0.02 -1.41
C LEU A 111 -7.62 -1.23 -0.47
N ILE A 112 -6.51 -1.78 0.05
CA ILE A 112 -6.54 -2.87 1.04
C ILE A 112 -7.24 -2.40 2.32
N GLY A 113 -6.93 -1.20 2.79
CA GLY A 113 -7.59 -0.61 3.96
C GLY A 113 -9.09 -0.46 3.78
N ALA A 114 -9.53 0.04 2.62
CA ALA A 114 -10.95 0.16 2.29
C ALA A 114 -11.66 -1.20 2.28
N ALA A 115 -11.03 -2.23 1.71
CA ALA A 115 -11.57 -3.58 1.68
C ALA A 115 -11.75 -4.16 3.08
N PHE A 116 -10.76 -4.00 3.96
CA PHE A 116 -10.83 -4.45 5.35
C PHE A 116 -11.91 -3.72 6.14
N LEU A 117 -12.01 -2.40 6.00
CA LEU A 117 -13.06 -1.62 6.66
C LEU A 117 -14.45 -1.99 6.13
N PHE A 118 -14.58 -2.30 4.84
CA PHE A 118 -15.84 -2.76 4.26
C PHE A 118 -16.26 -4.10 4.85
N LEU A 119 -15.32 -5.05 4.99
CA LEU A 119 -15.59 -6.32 5.65
C LEU A 119 -16.03 -6.13 7.10
N LEU A 120 -15.32 -5.26 7.85
CA LEU A 120 -15.67 -4.96 9.24
C LEU A 120 -17.09 -4.37 9.36
N ALA A 121 -17.43 -3.41 8.49
CA ALA A 121 -18.75 -2.79 8.46
C ALA A 121 -19.85 -3.80 8.14
N THR A 122 -19.61 -4.72 7.20
CA THR A 122 -20.56 -5.79 6.85
C THR A 122 -20.81 -6.73 8.02
N VAL A 123 -19.76 -7.17 8.72
CA VAL A 123 -19.91 -8.07 9.88
C VAL A 123 -20.77 -7.40 10.97
N GLN A 124 -20.49 -6.15 11.29
CA GLN A 124 -21.27 -5.41 12.29
C GLN A 124 -22.71 -5.17 11.89
N ALA A 125 -22.95 -4.89 10.61
CA ALA A 125 -24.30 -4.75 10.11
C ALA A 125 -25.09 -6.06 10.26
N VAL A 126 -24.49 -7.20 9.88
CA VAL A 126 -25.14 -8.51 9.97
C VAL A 126 -25.41 -8.90 11.43
N GLU A 127 -24.44 -8.71 12.33
CA GLU A 127 -24.63 -9.04 13.75
C GLU A 127 -25.76 -8.24 14.40
N HIS A 128 -25.95 -6.97 14.02
CA HIS A 128 -27.00 -6.14 14.59
C HIS A 128 -28.38 -6.38 13.95
N PHE A 129 -28.44 -6.51 12.63
CA PHE A 129 -29.73 -6.67 11.93
C PHE A 129 -30.29 -8.09 12.04
N VAL A 130 -29.43 -9.12 12.09
CA VAL A 130 -29.85 -10.53 12.16
C VAL A 130 -29.03 -11.30 13.20
N PRO A 131 -29.22 -11.00 14.49
CA PRO A 131 -28.50 -11.70 15.56
C PRO A 131 -28.82 -13.20 15.52
N GLY A 132 -27.78 -14.04 15.56
CA GLY A 132 -27.90 -15.50 15.72
C GLY A 132 -28.03 -16.32 14.44
N GLN A 133 -28.14 -15.72 13.25
CA GLN A 133 -28.16 -16.47 11.97
C GLN A 133 -26.78 -16.53 11.33
N THR A 134 -25.93 -17.43 11.86
CA THR A 134 -24.54 -17.62 11.41
C THR A 134 -24.44 -17.93 9.91
N ILE A 135 -25.45 -18.59 9.34
CA ILE A 135 -25.53 -18.95 7.92
C ILE A 135 -25.52 -17.70 7.02
N ILE A 136 -26.27 -16.65 7.38
CA ILE A 136 -26.33 -15.41 6.60
C ILE A 136 -24.99 -14.68 6.63
N LEU A 137 -24.33 -14.69 7.79
CA LEU A 137 -23.00 -14.11 7.96
C LEU A 137 -21.97 -14.82 7.07
N TYR A 138 -21.98 -16.15 7.02
CA TYR A 138 -21.10 -16.92 6.14
C TYR A 138 -21.37 -16.66 4.66
N LEU A 139 -22.63 -16.59 4.22
CA LEU A 139 -22.98 -16.24 2.84
C LEU A 139 -22.47 -14.85 2.46
N CYS A 140 -22.61 -13.88 3.37
CA CYS A 140 -22.13 -12.52 3.15
C CYS A 140 -20.60 -12.47 3.02
N LEU A 141 -19.88 -13.17 3.90
CA LEU A 141 -18.42 -13.32 3.83
C LEU A 141 -17.96 -13.99 2.53
N LEU A 142 -18.68 -15.02 2.07
CA LEU A 142 -18.36 -15.73 0.84
C LEU A 142 -18.53 -14.81 -0.38
N CYS A 143 -19.62 -14.04 -0.43
CA CYS A 143 -19.81 -12.99 -1.44
C CYS A 143 -18.66 -11.97 -1.43
N HIS A 144 -18.25 -11.54 -0.24
CA HIS A 144 -17.13 -10.62 -0.05
C HIS A 144 -15.80 -11.17 -0.59
N SER A 145 -15.51 -12.44 -0.29
CA SER A 145 -14.31 -13.13 -0.77
C SER A 145 -14.28 -13.25 -2.30
N GLY A 146 -15.44 -13.52 -2.93
CA GLY A 146 -15.57 -13.52 -4.39
C GLY A 146 -15.34 -12.14 -5.00
N MET A 147 -15.89 -11.10 -4.37
CA MET A 147 -15.68 -9.70 -4.78
C MET A 147 -14.20 -9.29 -4.68
N TRP A 148 -13.49 -9.82 -3.68
CA TRP A 148 -12.05 -9.61 -3.53
C TRP A 148 -11.24 -10.33 -4.60
N ILE A 149 -11.55 -11.58 -4.91
CA ILE A 149 -10.89 -12.31 -6.01
C ILE A 149 -11.09 -11.60 -7.34
N TYR A 150 -12.32 -11.13 -7.63
CA TYR A 150 -12.64 -10.41 -8.85
C TYR A 150 -11.86 -9.09 -8.98
N THR A 151 -11.87 -8.29 -7.92
CA THR A 151 -11.18 -6.99 -7.89
C THR A 151 -9.67 -7.17 -7.93
N GLY A 152 -9.13 -8.23 -7.31
CA GLY A 152 -7.71 -8.56 -7.31
C GLY A 152 -7.22 -8.98 -8.70
N LYS A 153 -8.02 -9.77 -9.42
CA LYS A 153 -7.76 -10.10 -10.84
C LYS A 153 -7.83 -8.86 -11.74
N ARG A 154 -8.82 -7.99 -11.54
CA ARG A 154 -8.99 -6.79 -12.37
C ARG A 154 -7.88 -5.76 -12.18
N LEU A 155 -7.32 -5.65 -10.99
CA LEU A 155 -6.26 -4.70 -10.64
C LEU A 155 -4.85 -5.33 -10.65
N SER A 156 -4.71 -6.60 -11.04
CA SER A 156 -3.44 -7.36 -11.03
C SER A 156 -2.70 -7.37 -9.68
N ILE A 157 -3.43 -7.27 -8.56
CA ILE A 157 -2.87 -7.25 -7.21
C ILE A 157 -2.88 -8.67 -6.65
N ALA A 158 -1.75 -9.37 -6.75
CA ALA A 158 -1.63 -10.76 -6.28
C ALA A 158 -2.04 -10.93 -4.81
N SER A 159 -1.67 -10.00 -3.93
CA SER A 159 -1.99 -10.06 -2.50
C SER A 159 -3.50 -10.06 -2.22
N PHE A 160 -4.29 -9.38 -3.05
CA PHE A 160 -5.73 -9.31 -2.87
C PHE A 160 -6.43 -10.59 -3.33
N SER A 161 -5.95 -11.17 -4.43
CA SER A 161 -6.44 -12.47 -4.89
C SER A 161 -6.07 -13.58 -3.90
N ALA A 162 -4.84 -13.58 -3.38
CA ALA A 162 -4.38 -14.54 -2.37
C ALA A 162 -5.21 -14.45 -1.08
N ALA A 163 -5.47 -13.23 -0.58
CA ALA A 163 -6.31 -13.02 0.59
C ALA A 163 -7.76 -13.49 0.37
N GLY A 164 -8.32 -13.27 -0.83
CA GLY A 164 -9.64 -13.77 -1.20
C GLY A 164 -9.73 -15.29 -1.23
N PHE A 165 -8.73 -15.97 -1.81
CA PHE A 165 -8.65 -17.45 -1.80
C PHE A 165 -8.48 -18.03 -0.39
N LEU A 166 -7.59 -17.44 0.42
CA LEU A 166 -7.40 -17.83 1.82
C LEU A 166 -8.69 -17.63 2.63
N GLY A 167 -9.35 -16.49 2.47
CA GLY A 167 -10.63 -16.19 3.11
C GLY A 167 -11.72 -17.19 2.72
N ALA A 168 -11.86 -17.48 1.43
CA ALA A 168 -12.80 -18.49 0.94
C ALA A 168 -12.50 -19.88 1.53
N GLY A 169 -11.24 -20.29 1.60
CA GLY A 169 -10.82 -21.56 2.21
C GLY A 169 -11.19 -21.66 3.68
N VAL A 170 -10.96 -20.60 4.48
CA VAL A 170 -11.34 -20.56 5.89
C VAL A 170 -12.86 -20.62 6.06
N ILE A 171 -13.62 -19.91 5.22
CA ILE A 171 -15.09 -19.92 5.25
C ILE A 171 -15.62 -21.32 4.92
N ILE A 172 -15.09 -21.97 3.88
CA ILE A 172 -15.47 -23.33 3.50
C ILE A 172 -15.16 -24.32 4.64
N TYR A 173 -13.99 -24.21 5.26
CA TYR A 173 -13.62 -25.03 6.41
C TYR A 173 -14.62 -24.86 7.57
N PHE A 174 -14.99 -23.62 7.91
CA PHE A 174 -15.97 -23.37 8.97
C PHE A 174 -17.38 -23.86 8.61
N ILE A 175 -17.80 -23.75 7.35
CA ILE A 175 -19.08 -24.29 6.88
C ILE A 175 -19.10 -25.82 6.99
N VAL A 176 -18.03 -26.50 6.56
CA VAL A 176 -17.89 -27.96 6.68
C VAL A 176 -17.93 -28.40 8.14
N LYS A 177 -17.26 -27.66 9.03
CA LYS A 177 -17.29 -27.91 10.47
C LYS A 177 -18.70 -27.70 11.06
N LEU A 178 -19.43 -26.67 10.62
CA LEU A 178 -20.76 -26.35 11.12
C LEU A 178 -21.84 -27.35 10.66
N TYR A 179 -21.67 -27.95 9.48
CA TYR A 179 -22.58 -28.98 8.95
C TYR A 179 -22.27 -30.42 9.40
N ASN A 180 -21.26 -30.62 10.24
CA ASN A 180 -20.93 -31.90 10.88
C ASN A 180 -20.91 -33.09 9.90
N ILE A 181 -20.06 -33.01 8.88
CA ILE A 181 -19.62 -34.18 8.09
C ILE A 181 -18.48 -34.96 8.79
N PHE A 182 -18.15 -34.63 10.05
CA PHE A 182 -17.43 -35.49 10.99
C PHE A 182 -17.81 -35.14 12.42
#